data_AF-A0A6A4X2B2-F1
#
_entry.id   AF-A0A6A4X2B2-F1
#
_cell.length_a   1.000
_cell.length_b   1.000
_cell.length_c   1.000
_cell.angle_alpha   90.00
_cell.angle_beta   90.00
_cell.angle_gamma   90.00
#
_symmetry.space_group_name_H-M   'P 1'
#
loop_
_entity.id
_entity.type
_entity.pdbx_description
1 polymer ?
#
loop_
_entity_poly.entity_id
_entity_poly.type
_entity_poly.pdbx_seq_one_letter_code
_entity_poly.pdbx_strand_id
1 'polypeptide(L)'
;MEFVLGALADLLNWHVLRDPEGVLGRAVVELGRAETFCLRAARGQPEGGVCSLPPPDGSTLQRLLVDPDTVSLEHITLEAINKTLKCVRHTLNGVPSARPAHPEGDKLVREVHLTAELMATAARIGRALISLGTNPHSNLGYSVINLGVANLAPTFCTDTANKLLSLVDQYRQLWLERHQPAGLQRSLIVLTGLLQKLIPETARADGLQ
;
A
#
# COMPACT_ATOMS: atom_id res chain seq x y z
N MET A 1 -2.26 11.76 -25.68
CA MET A 1 -1.95 10.79 -24.61
C MET A 1 -2.92 10.92 -23.43
N GLU A 2 -3.38 12.14 -23.09
CA GLU A 2 -4.42 12.37 -22.06
C GLU A 2 -5.76 11.67 -22.33
N PHE A 3 -6.21 11.61 -23.59
CA PHE A 3 -7.46 10.93 -23.96
C PHE A 3 -7.48 9.44 -23.56
N VAL A 4 -6.37 8.74 -23.74
CA VAL A 4 -6.24 7.31 -23.38
C VAL A 4 -6.21 7.14 -21.86
N LEU A 5 -5.55 8.04 -21.12
CA LEU A 5 -5.52 8.02 -19.65
C LEU A 5 -6.86 8.40 -19.03
N GLY A 6 -7.65 9.24 -19.70
CA GLY A 6 -9.02 9.58 -19.31
C GLY A 6 -10.00 8.43 -19.52
N ALA A 7 -9.87 7.71 -20.63
CA ALA A 7 -10.75 6.57 -20.98
C ALA A 7 -10.29 5.22 -20.40
N LEU A 8 -9.10 5.13 -19.81
CA LEU A 8 -8.51 3.85 -19.36
C LEU A 8 -9.41 3.12 -18.35
N ALA A 9 -9.98 3.84 -17.39
CA ALA A 9 -10.88 3.25 -16.40
C ALA A 9 -12.10 2.62 -17.10
N ASP A 10 -12.69 3.33 -18.05
CA ASP A 10 -13.87 2.86 -18.79
C ASP A 10 -13.54 1.65 -19.67
N LEU A 11 -12.38 1.67 -20.34
CA LEU A 11 -11.90 0.54 -21.14
C LEU A 11 -11.66 -0.71 -20.29
N LEU A 12 -11.06 -0.55 -19.10
CA LEU A 12 -10.88 -1.65 -18.15
C LEU A 12 -12.23 -2.22 -17.69
N ASN A 13 -13.18 -1.35 -17.36
CA ASN A 13 -14.52 -1.75 -16.94
C ASN A 13 -15.25 -2.53 -18.02
N TRP A 14 -15.16 -2.08 -19.28
CA TRP A 14 -15.88 -2.71 -20.38
C TRP A 14 -15.24 -4.02 -20.84
N HIS A 15 -13.92 -4.05 -21.01
CA HIS A 15 -13.24 -5.16 -21.68
C HIS A 15 -12.59 -6.17 -20.74
N VAL A 16 -12.20 -5.77 -19.53
CA VAL A 16 -11.45 -6.63 -18.59
C VAL A 16 -12.32 -7.03 -17.41
N LEU A 17 -12.88 -6.05 -16.70
CA LEU A 17 -13.53 -6.24 -15.41
C LEU A 17 -15.02 -6.56 -15.56
N ARG A 18 -15.63 -6.21 -16.70
CA ARG A 18 -17.06 -6.32 -16.99
C ARG A 18 -17.92 -5.72 -15.89
N ASP A 19 -17.53 -4.54 -15.41
CA ASP A 19 -18.21 -3.79 -14.34
C ASP A 19 -19.02 -2.63 -14.95
N PRO A 20 -20.34 -2.80 -15.15
CA PRO A 20 -21.17 -1.79 -15.80
C PRO A 20 -21.29 -0.49 -14.98
N GLU A 21 -21.19 -0.58 -13.66
CA GLU A 21 -21.18 0.57 -12.75
C GLU A 21 -19.84 1.34 -12.79
N GLY A 22 -18.83 0.75 -13.44
CA GLY A 22 -17.54 1.36 -13.69
C GLY A 22 -16.69 1.63 -12.46
N VAL A 23 -16.99 1.00 -11.33
CA VAL A 23 -16.35 1.27 -10.03
C VAL A 23 -14.95 0.68 -9.97
N LEU A 24 -14.76 -0.57 -10.42
CA LEU A 24 -13.48 -1.28 -10.28
C LEU A 24 -12.37 -0.67 -11.14
N GLY A 25 -12.64 -0.36 -12.40
CA GLY A 25 -11.67 0.25 -13.30
C GLY A 25 -11.23 1.62 -12.81
N ARG A 26 -12.17 2.42 -12.27
CA ARG A 26 -11.85 3.69 -11.61
C ARG A 26 -10.99 3.46 -10.37
N ALA A 27 -11.36 2.49 -9.53
CA ALA A 27 -10.59 2.15 -8.34
C ALA A 27 -9.15 1.76 -8.67
N VAL A 28 -8.93 0.85 -9.63
CA VAL A 28 -7.60 0.41 -10.06
C VAL A 28 -6.75 1.58 -10.56
N VAL A 29 -7.32 2.45 -11.41
CA VAL A 29 -6.61 3.63 -11.92
C VAL A 29 -6.28 4.62 -10.80
N GLU A 30 -7.21 4.89 -9.89
CA GLU A 30 -6.98 5.80 -8.75
C GLU A 30 -5.95 5.26 -7.75
N LEU A 31 -5.94 3.96 -7.47
CA LEU A 31 -4.88 3.34 -6.64
C LEU A 31 -3.51 3.48 -7.33
N GLY A 32 -3.40 3.17 -8.61
CA GLY A 32 -2.16 3.35 -9.37
C GLY A 32 -1.68 4.81 -9.41
N ARG A 33 -2.60 5.77 -9.52
CA ARG A 33 -2.29 7.21 -9.43
C ARG A 33 -1.80 7.59 -8.03
N ALA A 34 -2.46 7.11 -6.97
CA ALA A 34 -2.06 7.38 -5.59
C ALA A 34 -0.65 6.83 -5.29
N GLU A 35 -0.36 5.61 -5.71
CA GLU A 35 0.96 5.00 -5.59
C GLU A 35 2.02 5.81 -6.36
N THR A 36 1.74 6.13 -7.62
CA THR A 36 2.65 6.89 -8.49
C THR A 36 2.93 8.28 -7.92
N PHE A 37 1.91 8.95 -7.40
CA PHE A 37 2.05 10.24 -6.72
C PHE A 37 2.98 10.12 -5.50
N CYS A 38 2.74 9.14 -4.63
CA CYS A 38 3.57 8.90 -3.45
C CYS A 38 5.04 8.57 -3.81
N LEU A 39 5.24 7.76 -4.87
CA LEU A 39 6.56 7.39 -5.36
C LEU A 39 7.33 8.59 -5.90
N ARG A 40 6.68 9.45 -6.69
CA ARG A 40 7.29 10.69 -7.20
C ARG A 40 7.64 11.65 -6.07
N ALA A 41 6.73 11.82 -5.10
CA ALA A 41 6.98 12.64 -3.91
C ALA A 41 8.18 12.13 -3.11
N ALA A 42 8.28 10.81 -2.86
CA ALA A 42 9.41 10.21 -2.16
C ALA A 42 10.76 10.36 -2.88
N ARG A 43 10.73 10.59 -4.19
CA ARG A 43 11.92 10.79 -5.03
C ARG A 43 12.26 12.25 -5.32
N GLY A 44 11.46 13.20 -4.82
CA GLY A 44 11.58 14.61 -5.21
C GLY A 44 11.40 14.84 -6.72
N GLN A 45 10.64 13.98 -7.40
CA GLN A 45 10.46 14.04 -8.86
C GLN A 45 9.31 14.98 -9.26
N PRO A 46 9.46 15.77 -10.34
CA PRO A 46 8.40 16.63 -10.83
C PRO A 46 7.23 15.84 -11.43
N GLU A 47 6.03 16.46 -11.40
CA GLU A 47 4.81 15.93 -12.00
C GLU A 47 4.93 15.91 -13.53
N GLY A 48 5.47 14.82 -14.10
CA GLY A 48 5.60 14.66 -15.56
C GLY A 48 6.88 13.96 -16.02
N GLY A 49 7.80 13.62 -15.12
CA GLY A 49 9.01 12.88 -15.47
C GLY A 49 8.70 11.55 -16.15
N VAL A 50 9.26 11.34 -17.35
CA VAL A 50 9.19 10.08 -18.11
C VAL A 50 10.24 9.13 -17.56
N CYS A 51 10.02 8.61 -16.35
CA CYS A 51 10.86 7.58 -15.75
C CYS A 51 10.15 6.23 -15.77
N SER A 52 10.93 5.14 -15.76
CA SER A 52 10.39 3.81 -15.48
C SER A 52 9.78 3.81 -14.07
N LEU A 53 8.46 3.61 -14.02
CA LEU A 53 7.67 3.52 -12.80
C LEU A 53 6.87 2.21 -12.87
N PRO A 54 6.90 1.35 -11.83
CA PRO A 54 7.77 1.42 -10.66
C PRO A 54 9.23 1.08 -11.00
N PRO A 55 10.18 1.40 -10.10
CA PRO A 55 11.57 0.97 -10.24
C PRO A 55 11.74 -0.53 -9.90
N PRO A 56 12.89 -1.15 -10.20
CA PRO A 56 13.11 -2.58 -9.97
C PRO A 56 13.04 -3.00 -8.49
N ASP A 57 13.29 -2.08 -7.57
CA ASP A 57 13.20 -2.25 -6.12
C ASP A 57 11.77 -2.09 -5.57
N GLY A 58 10.79 -1.79 -6.43
CA GLY A 58 9.38 -1.64 -6.07
C GLY A 58 8.96 -0.21 -5.74
N SER A 59 7.65 -0.01 -5.57
CA SER A 59 7.10 1.31 -5.24
C SER A 59 7.29 1.69 -3.76
N THR A 60 7.15 2.97 -3.42
CA THR A 60 7.29 3.44 -2.03
C THR A 60 6.33 2.73 -1.08
N LEU A 61 5.05 2.60 -1.44
CA LEU A 61 4.06 1.93 -0.58
C LEU A 61 4.34 0.44 -0.45
N GLN A 62 4.74 -0.23 -1.54
CA GLN A 62 5.16 -1.63 -1.47
C GLN A 62 6.36 -1.79 -0.52
N ARG A 63 7.40 -0.98 -0.68
CA ARG A 63 8.61 -1.04 0.15
C ARG A 63 8.32 -0.75 1.62
N LEU A 64 7.39 0.16 1.92
CA LEU A 64 6.90 0.41 3.29
C LEU A 64 6.18 -0.81 3.91
N LEU A 65 5.61 -1.70 3.10
CA LEU A 65 5.04 -2.97 3.59
C LEU A 65 6.10 -4.07 3.73
N VAL A 66 7.10 -4.10 2.84
CA VAL A 66 8.13 -5.15 2.84
C VAL A 66 9.14 -4.90 3.95
N ASP A 67 9.77 -3.73 3.92
CA ASP A 67 10.79 -3.32 4.87
C ASP A 67 10.79 -1.78 4.99
N PRO A 68 9.95 -1.23 5.88
CA PRO A 68 9.84 0.21 6.06
C PRO A 68 11.12 0.89 6.56
N ASP A 69 12.02 0.19 7.23
CA ASP A 69 13.26 0.79 7.75
C ASP A 69 14.25 1.13 6.62
N THR A 70 14.12 0.45 5.47
CA THR A 70 14.99 0.66 4.29
C THR A 70 14.52 1.78 3.38
N VAL A 71 13.35 2.36 3.65
CA VAL A 71 12.74 3.38 2.79
C VAL A 71 13.33 4.74 3.13
N SER A 72 13.87 5.44 2.13
CA SER A 72 14.25 6.86 2.29
C SER A 72 12.98 7.71 2.38
N LEU A 73 12.91 8.52 3.45
CA LEU A 73 11.79 9.42 3.72
C LEU A 73 12.15 10.90 3.52
N GLU A 74 13.33 11.19 2.98
CA GLU A 74 13.91 12.53 2.89
C GLU A 74 13.00 13.54 2.16
N HIS A 75 12.41 13.14 1.04
CA HIS A 75 11.62 14.04 0.19
C HIS A 75 10.11 13.93 0.38
N ILE A 76 9.63 12.91 1.10
CA ILE A 76 8.20 12.71 1.29
C ILE A 76 7.69 13.56 2.44
N THR A 77 6.76 14.45 2.15
CA THR A 77 6.15 15.32 3.15
C THR A 77 4.95 14.66 3.82
N LEU A 78 4.62 15.12 5.03
CA LEU A 78 3.42 14.69 5.74
C LEU A 78 2.13 15.02 4.94
N GLU A 79 2.14 16.11 4.18
CA GLU A 79 1.04 16.47 3.29
C GLU A 79 0.87 15.45 2.16
N ALA A 80 1.96 15.10 1.46
CA ALA A 80 1.92 14.16 0.35
C ALA A 80 1.43 12.77 0.79
N ILE A 81 1.91 12.26 1.93
CA ILE A 81 1.46 10.95 2.43
C ILE A 81 0.00 11.01 2.91
N ASN A 82 -0.46 12.12 3.50
CA ASN A 82 -1.87 12.28 3.88
C ASN A 82 -2.79 12.39 2.67
N LYS A 83 -2.37 13.08 1.60
CA LYS A 83 -3.10 13.14 0.32
C LYS A 83 -3.22 11.73 -0.29
N THR A 84 -2.13 10.98 -0.30
CA THR A 84 -2.11 9.57 -0.73
C THR A 84 -3.09 8.73 0.08
N LEU A 85 -3.02 8.80 1.42
CA LEU A 85 -3.88 8.05 2.31
C LEU A 85 -5.36 8.41 2.14
N LYS A 86 -5.68 9.69 1.93
CA LYS A 86 -7.05 10.16 1.66
C LYS A 86 -7.58 9.58 0.36
N CYS A 87 -6.79 9.60 -0.71
CA CYS A 87 -7.16 9.03 -2.00
C CYS A 87 -7.42 7.51 -1.88
N VAL A 88 -6.47 6.76 -1.31
CA VAL A 88 -6.61 5.31 -1.12
C VAL A 88 -7.85 4.96 -0.28
N ARG A 89 -8.13 5.69 0.81
CA ARG A 89 -9.32 5.47 1.64
C ARG A 89 -10.63 5.79 0.92
N HIS A 90 -10.64 6.86 0.13
CA HIS A 90 -11.80 7.20 -0.70
C HIS A 90 -12.11 6.06 -1.66
N THR A 91 -11.09 5.54 -2.35
CA THR A 91 -11.23 4.39 -3.25
C THR A 91 -11.67 3.14 -2.50
N LEU A 92 -11.04 2.82 -1.37
CA LEU A 92 -11.37 1.66 -0.53
C LEU A 92 -12.87 1.64 -0.15
N ASN A 93 -13.43 2.78 0.25
CA ASN A 93 -14.83 2.89 0.63
C ASN A 93 -15.79 2.71 -0.56
N GLY A 94 -15.34 3.01 -1.78
CA GLY A 94 -16.14 2.87 -3.00
C GLY A 94 -16.18 1.44 -3.54
N VAL A 95 -15.09 0.68 -3.41
CA VAL A 95 -14.94 -0.66 -4.01
C VAL A 95 -16.09 -1.64 -3.68
N PRO A 96 -16.62 -1.73 -2.44
CA PRO A 96 -17.71 -2.65 -2.12
C PRO A 96 -19.02 -2.39 -2.88
N SER A 97 -19.19 -1.22 -3.49
CA SER A 97 -20.36 -0.89 -4.31
C SER A 97 -20.31 -1.47 -5.73
N ALA A 98 -19.14 -1.97 -6.17
CA ALA A 98 -18.97 -2.53 -7.50
C ALA A 98 -19.84 -3.78 -7.72
N ARG A 99 -20.34 -3.96 -8.95
CA ARG A 99 -21.18 -5.11 -9.35
C ARG A 99 -20.71 -5.67 -10.69
N PRO A 100 -19.48 -6.22 -10.76
CA PRO A 100 -19.00 -6.87 -11.97
C PRO A 100 -19.92 -8.02 -12.41
N ALA A 101 -20.28 -8.04 -13.69
CA ALA A 101 -21.13 -9.07 -14.29
C ALA A 101 -20.41 -10.41 -14.52
N HIS A 102 -19.11 -10.49 -14.22
CA HIS A 102 -18.31 -11.70 -14.37
C HIS A 102 -18.60 -12.72 -13.24
N PRO A 103 -18.60 -14.05 -13.50
CA PRO A 103 -18.84 -15.06 -12.47
C PRO A 103 -17.86 -15.02 -11.28
N GLU A 104 -16.65 -14.51 -11.51
CA GLU A 104 -15.64 -14.30 -10.47
C GLU A 104 -15.58 -12.86 -9.95
N GLY A 105 -16.63 -12.07 -10.25
CA GLY A 105 -16.70 -10.65 -9.94
C GLY A 105 -16.44 -10.34 -8.46
N ASP A 106 -17.07 -11.08 -7.56
CA ASP A 106 -16.88 -10.91 -6.10
C ASP A 106 -15.42 -11.13 -5.66
N LYS A 107 -14.70 -12.02 -6.35
CA LYS A 107 -13.28 -12.27 -6.07
C LYS A 107 -12.45 -11.06 -6.51
N LEU A 108 -12.73 -10.47 -7.68
CA LEU A 108 -12.07 -9.25 -8.15
C LEU A 108 -12.32 -8.06 -7.21
N VAL A 109 -13.55 -7.89 -6.73
CA VAL A 109 -13.89 -6.85 -5.74
C VAL A 109 -13.03 -7.03 -4.48
N ARG A 110 -12.92 -8.27 -3.96
CA ARG A 110 -12.08 -8.57 -2.81
C ARG A 110 -10.59 -8.33 -3.08
N GLU A 111 -10.08 -8.63 -4.27
CA GLU A 111 -8.67 -8.38 -4.64
C GLU A 111 -8.34 -6.89 -4.65
N VAL A 112 -9.20 -6.07 -5.26
CA VAL A 112 -9.02 -4.61 -5.31
C VAL A 112 -9.17 -4.01 -3.90
N HIS A 113 -10.15 -4.48 -3.13
CA HIS A 113 -10.36 -4.04 -1.75
C HIS A 113 -9.15 -4.36 -0.86
N LEU A 114 -8.65 -5.59 -0.91
CA LEU A 114 -7.47 -6.03 -0.15
C LEU A 114 -6.22 -5.22 -0.54
N THR A 115 -6.05 -4.94 -1.84
CA THR A 115 -4.95 -4.10 -2.33
C THR A 115 -5.03 -2.69 -1.74
N ALA A 116 -6.22 -2.07 -1.74
CA ALA A 116 -6.43 -0.76 -1.13
C ALA A 116 -6.19 -0.77 0.40
N GLU A 117 -6.57 -1.84 1.11
CA GLU A 117 -6.28 -1.98 2.54
C GLU A 117 -4.77 -2.10 2.82
N LEU A 118 -4.03 -2.87 2.01
CA LEU A 118 -2.58 -2.97 2.09
C LEU A 118 -1.92 -1.61 1.85
N MET A 119 -2.31 -0.90 0.79
CA MET A 119 -1.81 0.44 0.49
C MET A 119 -2.13 1.46 1.60
N ALA A 120 -3.33 1.41 2.18
CA ALA A 120 -3.71 2.28 3.29
C ALA A 120 -2.86 1.99 4.53
N THR A 121 -2.56 0.72 4.80
CA THR A 121 -1.68 0.28 5.89
C THR A 121 -0.25 0.78 5.67
N ALA A 122 0.28 0.61 4.45
CA ALA A 122 1.58 1.14 4.04
C ALA A 122 1.69 2.65 4.27
N ALA A 123 0.69 3.40 3.79
CA ALA A 123 0.66 4.85 3.92
C ALA A 123 0.54 5.30 5.38
N ARG A 124 -0.18 4.54 6.24
CA ARG A 124 -0.23 4.79 7.69
C ARG A 124 1.14 4.59 8.35
N ILE A 125 1.88 3.54 8.00
CA ILE A 125 3.24 3.28 8.48
C ILE A 125 4.16 4.41 8.06
N GLY A 126 4.18 4.75 6.76
CA GLY A 126 4.97 5.85 6.23
C GLY A 126 4.67 7.18 6.95
N ARG A 127 3.38 7.50 7.16
CA ARG A 127 2.98 8.69 7.91
C ARG A 127 3.53 8.70 9.33
N ALA A 128 3.46 7.57 10.04
CA ALA A 128 3.95 7.46 11.40
C ALA A 128 5.47 7.67 11.48
N LEU A 129 6.22 7.06 10.55
CA LEU A 129 7.68 7.23 10.47
C LEU A 129 8.08 8.65 10.11
N ILE A 130 7.39 9.29 9.17
CA ILE A 130 7.62 10.71 8.83
C ILE A 130 7.37 11.59 10.04
N SER A 131 6.23 11.42 10.73
CA SER A 131 5.90 12.20 11.92
C SER A 131 6.93 12.04 13.05
N LEU A 132 7.43 10.82 13.26
CA LEU A 132 8.46 10.53 14.25
C LEU A 132 9.82 11.15 13.86
N GLY A 133 10.16 11.07 12.58
CA GLY A 133 11.46 11.47 12.04
C GLY A 133 11.57 12.94 11.63
N THR A 134 10.50 13.73 11.76
CA THR A 134 10.48 15.13 11.34
C THR A 134 11.44 15.94 12.19
N ASN A 135 12.40 16.62 11.55
CA ASN A 135 13.33 17.52 12.19
C ASN A 135 12.64 18.85 12.53
N PRO A 136 12.57 19.27 13.81
CA PRO A 136 11.98 20.55 14.20
C PRO A 136 12.73 21.76 13.62
N HIS A 137 14.01 21.59 13.28
CA HIS A 137 14.88 22.61 12.72
C HIS A 137 15.31 22.22 11.30
N SER A 138 14.33 22.17 10.38
CA SER A 138 14.50 21.77 8.96
C SER A 138 15.51 22.62 8.17
N ASN A 139 16.00 23.71 8.75
CA ASN A 139 16.98 24.63 8.18
C ASN A 139 18.42 24.05 8.18
N LEU A 140 18.65 22.95 8.91
CA LEU A 140 19.95 22.28 9.03
C LEU A 140 19.78 20.76 8.87
N GLY A 141 20.40 20.18 7.85
CA GLY A 141 20.37 18.73 7.58
C GLY A 141 19.09 18.25 6.90
N TYR A 142 18.77 16.96 7.07
CA TYR A 142 17.57 16.37 6.49
C TYR A 142 16.29 16.87 7.20
N SER A 143 15.24 17.09 6.42
CA SER A 143 13.91 17.48 6.92
C SER A 143 13.22 16.35 7.68
N VAL A 144 13.44 15.10 7.23
CA VAL A 144 12.89 13.88 7.82
C VAL A 144 13.95 12.78 7.76
N ILE A 145 14.17 12.09 8.88
CA ILE A 145 15.02 10.90 8.95
C ILE A 145 14.17 9.66 9.29
N ASN A 146 14.46 8.52 8.68
CA ASN A 146 13.77 7.29 9.03
C ASN A 146 14.40 6.66 10.28
N LEU A 147 13.73 6.80 11.42
CA LEU A 147 14.16 6.21 12.69
C LEU A 147 13.79 4.72 12.82
N GLY A 148 13.05 4.18 11.85
CA GLY A 148 12.63 2.78 11.83
C GLY A 148 11.44 2.46 12.74
N VAL A 149 10.81 1.32 12.47
CA VAL A 149 9.58 0.87 13.11
C VAL A 149 9.75 0.60 14.60
N ALA A 150 10.94 0.20 15.04
CA ALA A 150 11.23 -0.06 16.45
C ALA A 150 11.05 1.17 17.35
N ASN A 151 11.12 2.39 16.78
CA ASN A 151 10.96 3.64 17.50
C ASN A 151 9.52 4.19 17.47
N LEU A 152 8.59 3.51 16.80
CA LEU A 152 7.17 3.87 16.83
C LEU A 152 6.51 3.53 18.17
N ALA A 153 5.39 4.18 18.47
CA ALA A 153 4.63 3.92 19.69
C ALA A 153 4.23 2.43 19.79
N PRO A 154 4.43 1.75 20.93
CA PRO A 154 4.10 0.34 21.08
C PRO A 154 2.65 -0.01 20.69
N THR A 155 1.70 0.86 21.05
CA THR A 155 0.28 0.71 20.69
C THR A 155 0.06 0.74 19.17
N PHE A 156 0.74 1.64 18.46
CA PHE A 156 0.69 1.69 17.00
C PHE A 156 1.25 0.40 16.37
N CYS A 157 2.35 -0.12 16.93
CA CYS A 157 2.95 -1.36 16.45
C CYS A 157 2.00 -2.55 16.63
N THR A 158 1.40 -2.70 17.81
CA THR A 158 0.41 -3.76 18.09
C THR A 158 -0.82 -3.65 17.18
N ASP A 159 -1.40 -2.46 17.02
CA ASP A 159 -2.56 -2.24 16.15
C ASP A 159 -2.25 -2.57 14.69
N THR A 160 -1.06 -2.17 14.23
CA THR A 160 -0.60 -2.44 12.85
C THR A 160 -0.33 -3.93 12.65
N ALA A 161 0.26 -4.62 13.63
CA ALA A 161 0.48 -6.06 13.57
C ALA A 161 -0.85 -6.82 13.49
N ASN A 162 -1.83 -6.48 14.33
CA ASN A 162 -3.16 -7.09 14.29
C ASN A 162 -3.86 -6.87 12.95
N LYS A 163 -3.76 -5.66 12.39
CA LYS A 163 -4.29 -5.38 11.05
C LYS A 163 -3.59 -6.21 9.98
N LEU A 164 -2.26 -6.29 10.00
CA LEU A 164 -1.50 -7.09 9.03
C LEU A 164 -1.80 -8.59 9.13
N LEU A 165 -1.99 -9.14 10.33
CA LEU A 165 -2.42 -10.54 10.51
C LEU A 165 -3.75 -10.81 9.82
N SER A 166 -4.72 -9.91 9.98
CA SER A 166 -6.01 -10.00 9.28
C SER A 166 -5.85 -9.91 7.76
N LEU A 167 -4.98 -9.02 7.26
CA LEU A 167 -4.73 -8.87 5.82
C LEU A 167 -4.02 -10.10 5.23
N VAL A 168 -3.08 -10.71 5.97
CA VAL A 168 -2.38 -11.94 5.58
C VAL A 168 -3.36 -13.12 5.48
N ASP A 169 -4.30 -13.23 6.42
CA ASP A 169 -5.34 -14.26 6.36
C ASP A 169 -6.25 -14.08 5.15
N GLN A 170 -6.75 -12.85 4.92
CA GLN A 170 -7.56 -12.52 3.75
C GLN A 170 -6.81 -12.79 2.42
N TYR A 171 -5.53 -12.40 2.34
CA TYR A 171 -4.69 -12.65 1.17
C TYR A 171 -4.55 -14.15 0.89
N ARG A 172 -4.29 -14.95 1.93
CA ARG A 172 -4.17 -16.41 1.80
C ARG A 172 -5.47 -17.05 1.30
N GLN A 173 -6.61 -16.67 1.86
CA GLN A 173 -7.91 -17.18 1.42
C GLN A 173 -8.13 -16.86 -0.06
N LEU A 174 -7.95 -15.60 -0.44
CA LEU A 174 -8.16 -15.13 -1.82
C LEU A 174 -7.19 -15.76 -2.82
N TRP A 175 -5.93 -15.98 -2.43
CA TRP A 175 -4.95 -16.70 -3.24
C TRP A 175 -5.42 -18.12 -3.55
N LEU A 176 -5.82 -18.88 -2.52
CA LEU A 176 -6.22 -20.28 -2.67
C LEU A 176 -7.51 -20.45 -3.50
N GLU A 177 -8.33 -19.40 -3.61
CA GLU A 177 -9.53 -19.41 -4.46
C GLU A 177 -9.25 -19.18 -5.96
N ARG A 178 -8.05 -18.72 -6.33
CA ARG A 178 -7.72 -18.26 -7.70
C ARG A 178 -6.41 -18.78 -8.25
N HIS A 179 -5.48 -19.16 -7.39
CA HIS A 179 -4.10 -19.47 -7.75
C HIS A 179 -3.63 -20.80 -7.14
N GLN A 180 -2.57 -21.35 -7.70
CA GLN A 180 -1.98 -22.59 -7.20
C GLN A 180 -1.27 -22.38 -5.85
N PRO A 181 -1.36 -23.33 -4.91
CA PRO A 181 -0.77 -23.19 -3.56
C PRO A 181 0.75 -22.99 -3.56
N ALA A 182 1.46 -23.53 -4.55
CA ALA A 182 2.92 -23.55 -4.60
C ALA A 182 3.59 -22.15 -4.58
N GLY A 183 2.86 -21.09 -4.97
CA GLY A 183 3.38 -19.71 -4.95
C GLY A 183 3.07 -18.92 -3.67
N LEU A 184 2.16 -19.42 -2.82
CA LEU A 184 1.60 -18.67 -1.70
C LEU A 184 2.65 -18.31 -0.64
N GLN A 185 3.52 -19.27 -0.28
CA GLN A 185 4.51 -19.01 0.76
C GLN A 185 5.47 -17.89 0.37
N ARG A 186 5.88 -17.85 -0.91
CA ARG A 186 6.80 -16.82 -1.41
C ARG A 186 6.15 -15.45 -1.47
N SER A 187 4.88 -15.35 -1.83
CA SER A 187 4.17 -14.07 -1.83
C SER A 187 3.89 -13.56 -0.41
N LEU A 188 3.63 -14.46 0.54
CA LEU A 188 3.37 -14.11 1.93
C LEU A 188 4.61 -13.60 2.68
N ILE A 189 5.83 -14.04 2.32
CA ILE A 189 7.08 -13.57 2.95
C ILE A 189 7.16 -12.03 2.98
N VAL A 190 6.66 -11.38 1.92
CA VAL A 190 6.64 -9.93 1.79
C VAL A 190 5.82 -9.26 2.89
N LEU A 191 4.71 -9.87 3.31
CA LEU A 191 3.81 -9.34 4.34
C LEU A 191 4.19 -9.79 5.75
N THR A 192 4.84 -10.96 5.89
CA THR A 192 5.22 -11.51 7.20
C THR A 192 6.55 -10.95 7.73
N GLY A 193 7.44 -10.46 6.86
CA GLY A 193 8.68 -9.81 7.28
C GLY A 193 8.44 -8.59 8.20
N LEU A 194 7.49 -7.74 7.83
CA LEU A 194 7.09 -6.59 8.65
C LEU A 194 6.41 -6.99 9.97
N LEU A 195 5.61 -8.06 9.97
CA LEU A 195 4.99 -8.58 11.19
C LEU A 195 6.03 -8.90 12.27
N GLN A 196 7.15 -9.50 11.88
CA GLN A 196 8.24 -9.75 12.82
C GLN A 196 8.68 -8.43 13.44
N LYS A 197 9.06 -7.43 12.64
CA LYS A 197 9.55 -6.12 13.11
C LYS A 197 8.58 -5.34 14.02
N LEU A 198 7.28 -5.55 13.87
CA LEU A 198 6.26 -4.88 14.70
C LEU A 198 6.08 -5.54 16.08
N ILE A 199 6.50 -6.79 16.26
CA ILE A 199 6.37 -7.53 17.51
C ILE A 199 7.64 -7.30 18.35
N PRO A 200 7.52 -6.82 19.61
CA PRO A 200 8.65 -6.67 20.53
C PRO A 200 9.41 -7.99 20.71
N GLU A 201 10.73 -7.95 20.86
CA GLU A 201 11.55 -9.16 21.03
C GLU A 201 11.15 -10.00 22.25
N THR A 202 10.62 -9.38 23.30
CA THR A 202 10.09 -10.06 24.48
C THR A 202 8.92 -10.98 24.15
N ALA A 203 7.99 -10.56 23.29
CA ALA A 203 6.86 -11.39 22.86
C ALA A 203 7.27 -12.49 21.85
N ARG A 204 8.43 -12.36 21.19
CA ARG A 204 8.97 -13.42 20.31
C ARG A 204 9.59 -14.58 21.09
N ALA A 205 10.09 -14.31 22.31
CA ALA A 205 10.67 -15.33 23.18
C ALA A 205 9.61 -16.24 23.83
N ASP A 206 8.41 -15.72 24.10
CA ASP A 206 7.32 -16.45 24.74
C ASP A 206 6.53 -17.37 23.78
N GLY A 207 6.79 -17.31 22.46
CA GLY A 207 6.16 -18.15 21.43
C GLY A 207 6.95 -19.39 21.02
N LEU A 208 8.04 -19.72 21.74
CA LEU A 208 8.89 -20.89 21.52
C LEU A 208 8.98 -21.80 22.76
N GLN A 209 7.92 -21.87 23.56
CA GLN A 209 7.72 -22.93 24.57
C GLN A 209 6.42 -23.67 24.34
#